data_AF-A0A2I0X3U4-F1
#
_entry.id   AF-A0A2I0X3U4-F1
#
_cell.length_a   1.000
_cell.length_b   1.000
_cell.length_c   1.000
_cell.angle_alpha   90.00
_cell.angle_beta   90.00
_cell.angle_gamma   90.00
#
_symmetry.space_group_name_H-M   'P 1'
#
loop_
_entity.id
_entity.type
_entity.pdbx_description
1 polymer ?
#
loop_
_entity_poly.entity_id
_entity_poly.type
_entity_poly.pdbx_seq_one_letter_code
_entity_poly.pdbx_strand_id
1 'polypeptide(L)'
;MCHTSLEKDIGDFSLKVDEGQNCFSGSQLSDNQSTEVPKSKFPIIIYSSRTHSQLKQVIRELKTTNYRPRMGVLGSREQMCIRDDVRQLRGRAQNVACHTLCKRRKCRHHLNVSEFMKNHQDIGNDPFDIEDLVKIGRTKDACPYYISRELHKVVDILFAPYNYLIDPGNRSSLSGISWSNAVLIFDEAHNLDSICADAASFDLPSSYLTACIAEAKECIDLCIEKRALERATDKRHDPETYSILRGVTCYNQN
;
A
#
# COMPACT_ATOMS: atom_id res chain seq x y z
N MET A 1 -39.79 -27.52 -8.88
CA MET A 1 -39.98 -27.93 -7.48
C MET A 1 -39.07 -29.10 -7.18
N CYS A 2 -37.94 -28.86 -6.53
CA CYS A 2 -37.19 -29.83 -5.75
C CYS A 2 -36.46 -29.02 -4.68
N HIS A 3 -37.10 -28.93 -3.53
CA HIS A 3 -36.50 -28.48 -2.27
C HIS A 3 -35.48 -29.52 -1.82
N THR A 4 -34.29 -29.09 -1.46
CA THR A 4 -33.49 -29.73 -0.40
C THR A 4 -32.68 -28.66 0.30
N SER A 5 -33.23 -28.23 1.43
CA SER A 5 -32.55 -27.48 2.48
C SER A 5 -31.38 -28.31 3.01
N LEU A 6 -30.21 -27.67 3.14
CA LEU A 6 -29.16 -28.14 4.04
C LEU A 6 -28.63 -26.90 4.79
N GLU A 7 -29.40 -26.46 5.79
CA GLU A 7 -28.87 -25.68 6.90
C GLU A 7 -28.10 -26.64 7.80
N LYS A 8 -26.79 -26.42 7.92
CA LYS A 8 -26.02 -26.87 9.10
C LYS A 8 -24.97 -25.82 9.44
N ASP A 9 -25.19 -25.26 10.62
CA ASP A 9 -24.30 -24.50 11.48
C ASP A 9 -22.81 -24.63 11.17
N ILE A 10 -22.20 -23.52 10.75
CA ILE A 10 -20.78 -23.27 10.96
C ILE A 10 -20.69 -21.97 11.73
N GLY A 11 -20.21 -22.10 12.96
CA GLY A 11 -20.15 -21.04 13.96
C GLY A 11 -19.37 -19.81 13.50
N ASP A 12 -19.74 -18.71 14.14
CA ASP A 12 -19.19 -17.36 14.00
C ASP A 12 -17.66 -17.36 14.20
N PHE A 13 -16.90 -17.41 13.11
CA PHE A 13 -15.45 -17.32 13.12
C PHE A 13 -15.05 -15.84 13.04
N SER A 14 -15.09 -15.17 14.19
CA SER A 14 -14.62 -13.81 14.37
C SER A 14 -13.10 -13.75 14.23
N LEU A 15 -12.63 -13.43 13.02
CA LEU A 15 -11.24 -13.04 12.76
C LEU A 15 -11.00 -11.65 13.38
N LYS A 16 -10.52 -11.63 14.61
CA LYS A 16 -9.89 -10.43 15.19
C LYS A 16 -8.61 -10.13 14.39
N VAL A 17 -8.67 -9.10 13.57
CA VAL A 17 -7.50 -8.50 12.93
C VAL A 17 -6.69 -7.81 14.03
N ASP A 18 -5.46 -8.28 14.21
CA ASP A 18 -4.50 -7.77 15.18
C ASP A 18 -4.02 -6.39 14.71
N GLU A 19 -4.51 -5.32 15.35
CA GLU A 19 -4.02 -3.96 15.16
C GLU A 19 -2.62 -3.85 15.78
N GLY A 20 -1.59 -3.94 14.93
CA GLY A 20 -0.21 -3.71 15.33
C GLY A 20 -0.01 -2.33 15.98
N GLN A 21 0.19 -2.34 17.29
CA GLN A 21 0.60 -1.20 18.10
C GLN A 21 1.88 -0.56 17.55
N ASN A 22 1.75 0.68 17.09
CA ASN A 22 2.85 1.54 16.71
C ASN A 22 3.22 2.40 17.94
N CYS A 23 4.30 2.05 18.65
CA CYS A 23 4.81 2.83 19.77
C CYS A 23 5.49 4.11 19.27
N PHE A 24 4.82 5.25 19.41
CA PHE A 24 5.42 6.58 19.39
C PHE A 24 5.32 7.17 20.81
N SER A 25 6.45 7.27 21.50
CA SER A 25 6.58 7.99 22.75
C SER A 25 6.87 9.48 22.48
N GLY A 26 5.97 10.37 22.93
CA GLY A 26 6.16 11.81 22.86
C GLY A 26 4.98 12.58 23.44
N SER A 27 5.09 12.92 24.73
CA SER A 27 4.45 13.99 25.51
C SER A 27 3.16 14.67 24.99
N GLN A 28 2.15 14.62 25.85
CA GLN A 28 0.87 15.36 25.80
C GLN A 28 1.04 16.84 25.47
N LEU A 29 0.20 17.34 24.55
CA LEU A 29 -0.53 18.61 24.64
C LEU A 29 -1.66 18.59 23.60
N SER A 30 -2.83 19.04 24.04
CA SER A 30 -4.13 19.10 23.37
C SER A 30 -4.15 19.95 22.09
N ASP A 31 -4.76 19.43 21.02
CA ASP A 31 -5.96 20.03 20.43
C ASP A 31 -6.47 19.20 19.24
N ASN A 32 -7.76 18.89 19.28
CA ASN A 32 -8.54 18.30 18.19
C ASN A 32 -8.61 19.29 17.02
N GLN A 33 -7.82 19.06 15.97
CA GLN A 33 -8.12 19.56 14.63
C GLN A 33 -7.86 18.44 13.62
N SER A 34 -8.89 17.63 13.38
CA SER A 34 -9.05 16.95 12.10
C SER A 34 -9.03 18.02 11.02
N THR A 35 -7.88 18.19 10.39
CA THR A 35 -7.68 19.15 9.31
C THR A 35 -8.46 18.63 8.10
N GLU A 36 -9.72 19.02 7.99
CA GLU A 36 -10.51 18.76 6.80
C GLU A 36 -9.80 19.43 5.62
N VAL A 37 -9.35 18.63 4.66
CA VAL A 37 -8.83 19.13 3.39
C VAL A 37 -9.93 20.00 2.76
N PRO A 38 -9.65 21.27 2.41
CA PRO A 38 -10.67 22.16 1.87
C PRO A 38 -11.31 21.52 0.64
N LYS A 39 -12.61 21.22 0.75
CA LYS A 39 -13.37 20.59 -0.33
C LYS A 39 -13.42 21.55 -1.52
N SER A 40 -12.81 21.14 -2.63
CA SER A 40 -12.92 21.86 -3.91
C SER A 40 -14.39 22.09 -4.25
N LYS A 41 -14.70 23.30 -4.73
CA LYS A 41 -16.05 23.66 -5.21
C LYS A 41 -16.47 22.82 -6.42
N PHE A 42 -15.50 22.31 -7.19
CA PHE A 42 -15.73 21.54 -8.40
C PHE A 42 -15.47 20.05 -8.15
N PRO A 43 -16.24 19.15 -8.81
CA PRO A 43 -16.00 17.72 -8.70
C PRO A 43 -14.66 17.34 -9.34
N ILE A 44 -14.00 16.33 -8.76
CA ILE A 44 -12.84 15.69 -9.39
C ILE A 44 -13.32 14.74 -10.49
N ILE A 45 -12.70 14.79 -11.67
CA ILE A 45 -12.96 13.84 -12.76
C ILE A 45 -11.97 12.69 -12.65
N ILE A 46 -12.46 11.46 -12.60
CA ILE A 46 -11.63 10.27 -12.64
C ILE A 46 -11.90 9.58 -13.98
N TYR A 47 -10.93 9.67 -14.87
CA TYR A 47 -10.99 9.04 -16.19
C TYR A 47 -10.28 7.69 -16.14
N SER A 48 -11.03 6.64 -16.46
CA SER A 48 -10.53 5.28 -16.39
C SER A 48 -10.70 4.52 -17.67
N SER A 49 -9.69 3.72 -17.99
CA SER A 49 -9.66 2.85 -19.17
C SER A 49 -8.97 1.53 -18.80
N ARG A 50 -9.03 0.54 -19.69
CA ARG A 50 -8.50 -0.81 -19.44
C ARG A 50 -6.97 -0.82 -19.32
N THR A 51 -6.28 -0.01 -20.12
CA THR A 51 -4.81 -0.04 -20.21
C THR A 51 -4.19 1.35 -20.17
N HIS A 52 -2.92 1.42 -19.73
CA HIS A 52 -2.15 2.66 -19.80
C HIS A 52 -1.91 3.16 -21.22
N SER A 53 -1.88 2.27 -22.21
CA SER A 53 -1.75 2.67 -23.62
C SER A 53 -2.96 3.49 -24.09
N GLN A 54 -4.18 3.11 -23.66
CA GLN A 54 -5.39 3.89 -23.94
C GLN A 54 -5.37 5.23 -23.20
N LEU A 55 -5.03 5.24 -21.90
CA LEU A 55 -4.89 6.49 -21.15
C LEU A 55 -3.87 7.44 -21.81
N LYS A 56 -2.75 6.89 -22.30
CA LYS A 56 -1.73 7.66 -23.02
C LYS A 56 -2.27 8.28 -24.30
N GLN A 57 -3.14 7.59 -25.02
CA GLN A 57 -3.80 8.14 -26.21
C GLN A 57 -4.68 9.35 -25.82
N VAL A 58 -5.50 9.22 -24.79
CA VAL A 58 -6.36 10.31 -24.30
C VAL A 58 -5.54 11.50 -23.82
N ILE A 59 -4.44 11.24 -23.11
CA ILE A 59 -3.52 12.31 -22.67
C ILE A 59 -2.86 13.00 -23.87
N ARG A 60 -2.51 12.28 -24.95
CA ARG A 60 -1.99 12.90 -26.17
C ARG A 60 -3.02 13.81 -26.83
N GLU A 61 -4.28 13.40 -26.87
CA GLU A 61 -5.37 14.25 -27.37
C GLU A 61 -5.53 15.49 -26.47
N LEU A 62 -5.51 15.33 -25.15
CA LEU A 62 -5.53 16.46 -24.20
C LEU A 62 -4.39 17.46 -24.46
N LYS A 63 -3.18 16.97 -24.76
CA LYS A 63 -2.01 17.82 -25.11
C LYS A 63 -2.26 18.69 -26.36
N THR A 64 -3.11 18.27 -27.30
CA THR A 64 -3.44 19.05 -28.51
C THR A 64 -4.43 20.19 -28.27
N THR A 65 -5.12 20.17 -27.13
CA THR A 65 -6.11 21.20 -26.78
C THR A 65 -5.46 22.38 -26.05
N ASN A 66 -6.20 23.47 -25.85
CA ASN A 66 -5.81 24.56 -24.93
C ASN A 66 -6.28 24.31 -23.48
N TYR A 67 -6.98 23.21 -23.23
CA TYR A 67 -7.48 22.88 -21.91
C TYR A 67 -6.34 22.37 -21.02
N ARG A 68 -6.09 23.03 -19.89
CA ARG A 68 -5.00 22.73 -18.95
C ARG A 68 -5.55 22.46 -17.55
N PRO A 69 -6.36 21.39 -17.36
CA PRO A 69 -6.76 20.99 -16.02
C PRO A 69 -5.53 20.51 -15.27
N ARG A 70 -5.50 20.69 -13.95
CA ARG A 70 -4.46 20.06 -13.15
C ARG A 70 -4.69 18.56 -13.17
N MET A 71 -3.79 17.81 -13.78
CA MET A 71 -3.96 16.39 -14.00
C MET A 71 -2.98 15.52 -13.22
N GLY A 72 -3.40 14.27 -12.97
CA GLY A 72 -2.55 13.21 -12.45
C GLY A 72 -2.73 11.94 -13.25
N VAL A 73 -1.69 11.10 -13.31
CA VAL A 73 -1.77 9.75 -13.86
C VAL A 73 -1.25 8.76 -12.82
N LEU A 74 -2.03 7.73 -12.53
CA LEU A 74 -1.60 6.62 -11.68
C LEU A 74 -0.88 5.57 -12.51
N GLY A 75 -0.07 4.74 -11.86
CA GLY A 75 0.58 3.59 -12.49
C GLY A 75 1.29 2.73 -11.48
N SER A 76 1.71 1.55 -11.93
CA SER A 76 2.36 0.57 -11.05
C SER A 76 3.82 0.94 -10.79
N ARG A 77 4.42 0.33 -9.75
CA ARG A 77 5.86 0.43 -9.52
C ARG A 77 6.67 -0.12 -10.69
N GLU A 78 6.14 -1.10 -11.42
CA GLU A 78 6.84 -1.71 -12.57
C GLU A 78 7.06 -0.69 -13.69
N GLN A 79 6.12 0.25 -13.84
CA GLN A 79 6.17 1.27 -14.88
C GLN A 79 6.92 2.52 -14.43
N MET A 80 6.83 2.87 -13.15
CA MET A 80 7.30 4.15 -12.61
C MET A 80 8.61 4.07 -11.81
N CYS A 81 9.10 2.89 -11.44
CA CYS A 81 10.32 2.76 -10.65
C CYS A 81 11.57 3.10 -11.49
N ILE A 82 12.39 4.03 -10.98
CA ILE A 82 13.63 4.48 -11.62
C ILE A 82 14.90 3.93 -10.95
N ARG A 83 14.75 3.20 -9.84
CA ARG A 83 15.85 2.61 -9.09
C ARG A 83 16.15 1.22 -9.62
N ASP A 84 17.37 0.98 -10.10
CA ASP A 84 17.67 -0.21 -10.93
C ASP A 84 17.52 -1.55 -10.21
N ASP A 85 17.96 -1.66 -8.95
CA ASP A 85 17.83 -2.88 -8.12
C ASP A 85 16.36 -3.30 -7.94
N VAL A 86 15.46 -2.35 -7.69
CA VAL A 86 14.03 -2.60 -7.50
C VAL A 86 13.33 -2.76 -8.85
N ARG A 87 13.74 -2.02 -9.88
CA ARG A 87 13.14 -2.05 -11.22
C ARG A 87 13.33 -3.40 -11.91
N GLN A 88 14.38 -4.16 -11.57
CA GLN A 88 14.61 -5.51 -12.10
C GLN A 88 13.62 -6.55 -11.54
N LEU A 89 13.05 -6.29 -10.35
CA LEU A 89 12.03 -7.15 -9.75
C LEU A 89 10.66 -6.92 -10.39
N ARG A 90 9.74 -7.89 -10.20
CA ARG A 90 8.35 -7.84 -10.68
C ARG A 90 7.35 -8.21 -9.60
N GLY A 91 6.11 -7.76 -9.76
CA GLY A 91 4.97 -8.06 -8.92
C GLY A 91 5.23 -7.85 -7.43
N ARG A 92 4.88 -8.86 -6.61
CA ARG A 92 4.98 -8.82 -5.15
C ARG A 92 6.41 -8.60 -4.67
N ALA A 93 7.41 -9.23 -5.29
CA ALA A 93 8.81 -9.07 -4.91
C ALA A 93 9.28 -7.61 -5.05
N GLN A 94 8.89 -6.94 -6.15
CA GLN A 94 9.18 -5.52 -6.33
C GLN A 94 8.49 -4.66 -5.26
N ASN A 95 7.22 -4.92 -5.00
CA ASN A 95 6.45 -4.15 -4.01
C ASN A 95 7.06 -4.26 -2.61
N VAL A 96 7.41 -5.47 -2.17
CA VAL A 96 8.03 -5.73 -0.87
C VAL A 96 9.41 -5.08 -0.77
N ALA A 97 10.25 -5.23 -1.80
CA ALA A 97 11.58 -4.61 -1.83
C ALA A 97 11.49 -3.07 -1.76
N CYS A 98 10.62 -2.47 -2.58
CA CYS A 98 10.38 -1.03 -2.59
C CYS A 98 9.91 -0.54 -1.21
N HIS A 99 8.91 -1.20 -0.63
CA HIS A 99 8.36 -0.84 0.67
C HIS A 99 9.41 -0.94 1.77
N THR A 100 10.20 -2.01 1.79
CA THR A 100 11.29 -2.23 2.76
C THR A 100 12.35 -1.14 2.68
N LEU A 101 12.77 -0.77 1.46
CA LEU A 101 13.74 0.30 1.25
C LEU A 101 13.20 1.67 1.66
N CYS A 102 11.93 1.95 1.39
CA CYS A 102 11.29 3.20 1.79
C CYS A 102 11.16 3.29 3.32
N LYS A 103 10.69 2.22 3.97
CA LYS A 103 10.57 2.14 5.44
C LYS A 103 11.92 2.33 6.14
N ARG A 104 13.00 1.75 5.58
CA ARG A 104 14.37 1.89 6.09
C ARG A 104 15.06 3.20 5.67
N ARG A 105 14.35 4.11 4.98
CA ARG A 105 14.89 5.37 4.43
C ARG A 105 16.14 5.17 3.57
N LYS A 106 16.19 4.06 2.83
CA LYS A 106 17.30 3.70 1.91
C LYS A 106 17.02 4.04 0.45
N CYS A 107 15.81 4.49 0.13
CA CYS A 107 15.43 4.92 -1.21
C CYS A 107 15.63 6.43 -1.39
N ARG A 108 16.75 6.85 -1.98
CA ARG A 108 17.07 8.26 -2.27
C ARG A 108 15.94 8.98 -3.00
N HIS A 109 15.47 8.42 -4.11
CA HIS A 109 14.38 9.02 -4.90
C HIS A 109 13.09 9.24 -4.10
N HIS A 110 12.76 8.36 -3.14
CA HIS A 110 11.56 8.52 -2.32
C HIS A 110 11.73 9.65 -1.29
N LEU A 111 12.91 9.75 -0.66
CA LEU A 111 13.22 10.80 0.31
C LEU A 111 13.08 12.20 -0.30
N ASN A 112 13.43 12.34 -1.59
CA ASN A 112 13.38 13.61 -2.30
C ASN A 112 11.97 14.03 -2.74
N VAL A 113 10.95 13.16 -2.62
CA VAL A 113 9.58 13.47 -3.09
C VAL A 113 8.98 14.64 -2.33
N SER A 114 9.13 14.67 -0.99
CA SER A 114 8.53 15.71 -0.17
C SER A 114 9.10 17.10 -0.49
N GLU A 115 10.39 17.19 -0.77
CA GLU A 115 11.05 18.43 -1.20
C GLU A 115 10.64 18.79 -2.64
N PHE A 116 10.61 17.80 -3.53
CA PHE A 116 10.19 17.99 -4.91
C PHE A 116 8.78 18.60 -5.02
N MET A 117 7.79 18.04 -4.29
CA MET A 117 6.40 18.51 -4.33
C MET A 117 6.24 19.93 -3.77
N LYS A 118 7.07 20.34 -2.80
CA LYS A 118 7.08 21.72 -2.29
C LYS A 118 7.59 22.72 -3.32
N ASN A 119 8.62 22.33 -4.07
CA ASN A 119 9.30 23.19 -5.03
C ASN A 119 8.64 23.20 -6.42
N HIS A 120 7.76 22.24 -6.73
CA HIS A 120 7.10 22.10 -8.03
C HIS A 120 5.57 22.00 -7.84
N GLN A 121 4.96 23.05 -7.33
CA GLN A 121 3.50 23.09 -7.10
C GLN A 121 2.70 23.10 -8.42
N ASP A 122 3.36 23.53 -9.50
CA ASP A 122 2.90 23.55 -10.88
C ASP A 122 2.85 22.17 -11.54
N ILE A 123 3.37 21.12 -10.89
CA ILE A 123 3.30 19.78 -11.44
C ILE A 123 1.84 19.37 -11.70
N GLY A 124 1.61 18.91 -12.93
CA GLY A 124 0.31 18.50 -13.44
C GLY A 124 -0.51 19.59 -14.10
N ASN A 125 -0.05 20.84 -14.13
CA ASN A 125 -0.71 21.89 -14.94
C ASN A 125 -0.58 21.62 -16.44
N ASP A 126 0.56 21.07 -16.86
CA ASP A 126 0.76 20.60 -18.22
C ASP A 126 0.44 19.11 -18.34
N PRO A 127 -0.28 18.67 -19.39
CA PRO A 127 -0.60 17.27 -19.54
C PRO A 127 0.64 16.39 -19.72
N PHE A 128 0.71 15.28 -18.98
CA PHE A 128 1.86 14.37 -19.00
C PHE A 128 1.41 12.91 -18.92
N ASP A 129 2.16 12.02 -19.57
CA ASP A 129 1.97 10.57 -19.45
C ASP A 129 2.96 9.94 -18.44
N ILE A 130 2.89 8.63 -18.26
CA ILE A 130 3.75 7.91 -17.33
C ILE A 130 5.22 8.06 -17.71
N GLU A 131 5.54 7.98 -19.00
CA GLU A 131 6.90 8.09 -19.49
C GLU A 131 7.47 9.48 -19.26
N ASP A 132 6.66 10.52 -19.42
CA ASP A 132 7.05 11.90 -19.09
C ASP A 132 7.30 12.05 -17.59
N LEU A 133 6.44 11.49 -16.72
CA LEU A 133 6.66 11.51 -15.27
C LEU A 133 7.94 10.77 -14.87
N VAL A 134 8.26 9.65 -15.54
CA VAL A 134 9.51 8.91 -15.34
C VAL A 134 10.72 9.74 -15.76
N LYS A 135 10.66 10.46 -16.88
CA LYS A 135 11.73 11.38 -17.30
C LYS A 135 11.93 12.48 -16.26
N ILE A 136 10.84 13.11 -15.80
CA ILE A 136 10.88 14.14 -14.75
C ILE A 136 11.58 13.60 -13.50
N GLY A 137 11.18 12.42 -13.02
CA GLY A 137 11.79 11.83 -11.83
C GLY A 137 13.26 11.46 -11.99
N ARG A 138 13.70 11.08 -13.19
CA ARG A 138 15.14 10.86 -13.49
C ARG A 138 15.92 12.17 -13.50
N THR A 139 15.38 13.22 -14.11
CA THR A 139 16.05 14.52 -14.18
C THR A 139 16.10 15.22 -12.83
N LYS A 140 15.06 15.07 -12.03
CA LYS A 140 14.86 15.78 -10.75
C LYS A 140 15.19 14.92 -9.53
N ASP A 141 15.68 13.70 -9.74
CA ASP A 141 16.06 12.75 -8.71
C ASP A 141 14.96 12.49 -7.66
N ALA A 142 13.72 12.38 -8.12
CA ALA A 142 12.54 12.19 -7.28
C ALA A 142 11.68 11.03 -7.80
N CYS A 143 11.08 10.25 -6.90
CA CYS A 143 10.42 9.00 -7.26
C CYS A 143 9.09 9.24 -8.03
N PRO A 144 8.97 8.86 -9.32
CA PRO A 144 7.76 9.10 -10.11
C PRO A 144 6.51 8.46 -9.50
N TYR A 145 6.64 7.23 -8.99
CA TYR A 145 5.55 6.51 -8.34
C TYR A 145 4.98 7.32 -7.17
N TYR A 146 5.83 7.78 -6.25
CA TYR A 146 5.37 8.52 -5.08
C TYR A 146 4.96 9.95 -5.41
N ILE A 147 5.53 10.59 -6.44
CA ILE A 147 5.03 11.87 -6.96
C ILE A 147 3.56 11.72 -7.40
N SER A 148 3.25 10.70 -8.21
CA SER A 148 1.89 10.38 -8.62
C SER A 148 0.94 10.18 -7.42
N ARG A 149 1.43 9.53 -6.34
CA ARG A 149 0.69 9.31 -5.09
C ARG A 149 0.44 10.54 -4.23
N GLU A 150 1.21 11.60 -4.41
CA GLU A 150 0.95 12.88 -3.73
C GLU A 150 0.11 13.79 -4.61
N LEU A 151 0.34 13.75 -5.93
CA LEU A 151 -0.37 14.58 -6.90
C LEU A 151 -1.86 14.22 -6.98
N HIS A 152 -2.26 12.94 -6.90
CA HIS A 152 -3.67 12.54 -7.03
C HIS A 152 -4.62 13.19 -6.01
N LYS A 153 -4.08 13.72 -4.90
CA LYS A 153 -4.85 14.36 -3.83
C LYS A 153 -5.33 15.77 -4.20
N VAL A 154 -4.73 16.39 -5.22
CA VAL A 154 -4.89 17.83 -5.51
C VAL A 154 -5.11 18.12 -7.01
N VAL A 155 -5.65 17.15 -7.75
CA VAL A 155 -5.90 17.25 -9.21
C VAL A 155 -7.38 17.49 -9.52
N ASP A 156 -7.63 18.11 -10.67
CA ASP A 156 -8.96 18.27 -11.26
C ASP A 156 -9.36 17.02 -12.06
N ILE A 157 -8.38 16.39 -12.73
CA ILE A 157 -8.57 15.15 -13.49
C ILE A 157 -7.52 14.09 -13.14
N LEU A 158 -7.98 12.87 -12.85
CA LEU A 158 -7.13 11.72 -12.53
C LEU A 158 -7.30 10.63 -13.57
N PHE A 159 -6.22 10.28 -14.26
CA PHE A 159 -6.16 9.14 -15.17
C PHE A 159 -5.69 7.89 -14.42
N ALA A 160 -6.52 6.86 -14.39
CA ALA A 160 -6.24 5.64 -13.64
C ALA A 160 -6.77 4.41 -14.38
N PRO A 161 -6.06 3.26 -14.43
CA PRO A 161 -6.64 2.04 -14.96
C PRO A 161 -7.75 1.49 -14.05
N TYR A 162 -8.65 0.69 -14.63
CA TYR A 162 -9.80 0.11 -13.93
C TYR A 162 -9.47 -0.56 -12.59
N ASN A 163 -8.35 -1.27 -12.54
CA ASN A 163 -7.93 -2.02 -11.35
C ASN A 163 -7.72 -1.12 -10.12
N TYR A 164 -7.40 0.17 -10.28
CA TYR A 164 -7.29 1.09 -9.13
C TYR A 164 -8.63 1.48 -8.50
N LEU A 165 -9.73 1.27 -9.24
CA LEU A 165 -11.07 1.66 -8.81
C LEU A 165 -11.90 0.46 -8.33
N ILE A 166 -11.68 -0.70 -8.95
CA ILE A 166 -12.45 -1.92 -8.74
C ILE A 166 -11.83 -2.79 -7.63
N ASP A 167 -10.51 -3.00 -7.66
CA ASP A 167 -9.82 -3.82 -6.65
C ASP A 167 -9.77 -3.04 -5.32
N PRO A 168 -10.37 -3.57 -4.23
CA PRO A 168 -10.38 -2.90 -2.93
C PRO A 168 -8.98 -2.59 -2.39
N GLY A 169 -8.02 -3.49 -2.62
CA GLY A 169 -6.64 -3.33 -2.20
C GLY A 169 -5.97 -2.13 -2.89
N ASN A 170 -6.16 -1.99 -4.20
CA ASN A 170 -5.62 -0.83 -4.93
C ASN A 170 -6.42 0.44 -4.63
N ARG A 171 -7.74 0.36 -4.48
CA ARG A 171 -8.61 1.50 -4.17
C ARG A 171 -8.29 2.12 -2.81
N SER A 172 -7.93 1.30 -1.81
CA SER A 172 -7.50 1.77 -0.48
C SER A 172 -6.33 2.75 -0.55
N SER A 173 -5.48 2.62 -1.58
CA SER A 173 -4.37 3.55 -1.77
C SER A 173 -4.87 4.96 -2.06
N LEU A 174 -6.00 5.13 -2.77
CA LEU A 174 -6.56 6.41 -3.25
C LEU A 174 -7.20 7.25 -2.12
N SER A 175 -6.64 7.17 -0.92
CA SER A 175 -7.00 8.05 0.19
C SER A 175 -6.78 9.52 -0.22
N GLY A 176 -7.71 10.38 0.19
CA GLY A 176 -7.72 11.81 -0.15
C GLY A 176 -8.64 12.19 -1.31
N ILE A 177 -9.20 11.23 -2.05
CA ILE A 177 -10.26 11.53 -3.05
C ILE A 177 -11.61 11.65 -2.33
N SER A 178 -12.31 12.77 -2.53
CA SER A 178 -13.69 12.96 -2.05
C SER A 178 -14.68 12.31 -3.01
N TRP A 179 -14.93 11.01 -2.82
CA TRP A 179 -15.83 10.22 -3.67
C TRP A 179 -17.26 10.76 -3.77
N SER A 180 -17.74 11.51 -2.78
CA SER A 180 -19.06 12.17 -2.80
C SER A 180 -19.17 13.30 -3.82
N ASN A 181 -18.05 13.86 -4.27
CA ASN A 181 -17.98 14.94 -5.25
C ASN A 181 -17.02 14.56 -6.38
N ALA A 182 -17.21 13.35 -6.94
CA ALA A 182 -16.38 12.81 -8.00
C ALA A 182 -17.24 12.39 -9.20
N VAL A 183 -16.77 12.68 -10.41
CA VAL A 183 -17.33 12.17 -11.67
C VAL A 183 -16.43 11.04 -12.14
N LEU A 184 -17.01 9.85 -12.30
CA LEU A 184 -16.28 8.66 -12.74
C LEU A 184 -16.63 8.34 -14.19
N ILE A 185 -15.61 8.26 -15.04
CA ILE A 185 -15.74 7.94 -16.46
C ILE A 185 -15.04 6.60 -16.70
N PHE A 186 -15.79 5.60 -17.11
CA PHE A 186 -15.25 4.33 -17.61
C PHE A 186 -15.32 4.35 -19.14
N ASP A 187 -14.16 4.43 -19.77
CA ASP A 187 -14.01 4.42 -21.22
C ASP A 187 -13.68 3.02 -21.74
N GLU A 188 -14.40 2.54 -22.75
CA GLU A 188 -14.37 1.14 -23.20
C GLU A 188 -14.85 0.15 -22.12
N ALA A 189 -16.00 0.43 -21.50
CA ALA A 189 -16.54 -0.33 -20.38
C ALA A 189 -17.08 -1.74 -20.72
N HIS A 190 -16.90 -2.21 -21.96
CA HIS A 190 -17.38 -3.52 -22.40
C HIS A 190 -16.63 -4.71 -21.77
N ASN A 191 -15.50 -4.47 -21.08
CA ASN A 191 -14.77 -5.49 -20.29
C ASN A 191 -14.93 -5.31 -18.77
N LEU A 192 -15.80 -4.40 -18.33
CA LEU A 192 -15.89 -4.04 -16.92
C LEU A 192 -16.38 -5.22 -16.06
N ASP A 193 -17.31 -6.00 -16.58
CA ASP A 193 -17.87 -7.19 -15.95
C ASP A 193 -16.81 -8.27 -15.68
N SER A 194 -16.00 -8.61 -16.69
CA SER A 194 -14.93 -9.59 -16.54
C SER A 194 -13.88 -9.14 -15.53
N ILE A 195 -13.55 -7.85 -15.50
CA ILE A 195 -12.55 -7.30 -14.57
C ILE A 195 -13.08 -7.28 -13.13
N CYS A 196 -14.38 -7.01 -12.94
CA CYS A 196 -15.02 -7.17 -11.64
C CYS A 196 -15.03 -8.63 -11.17
N ALA A 197 -15.33 -9.57 -12.07
CA ALA A 197 -15.30 -10.99 -11.75
C ALA A 197 -13.89 -11.45 -11.36
N ASP A 198 -12.88 -11.06 -12.15
CA ASP A 198 -11.47 -11.36 -11.87
C ASP A 198 -11.05 -10.82 -10.51
N ALA A 199 -11.36 -9.56 -10.20
CA ALA A 199 -11.01 -8.91 -8.93
C ALA A 199 -11.70 -9.53 -7.70
N ALA A 200 -12.86 -10.17 -7.88
CA ALA A 200 -13.60 -10.87 -6.83
C ALA A 200 -13.28 -12.37 -6.76
N SER A 201 -12.46 -12.88 -7.68
CA SER A 201 -12.10 -14.28 -7.78
C SER A 201 -10.66 -14.53 -7.36
N PHE A 202 -10.36 -15.77 -6.97
CA PHE A 202 -8.99 -16.22 -6.78
C PHE A 202 -8.88 -17.68 -7.22
N ASP A 203 -7.73 -18.02 -7.79
CA ASP A 203 -7.40 -19.40 -8.13
C ASP A 203 -6.57 -20.04 -7.01
N LEU A 204 -6.88 -21.30 -6.70
CA LEU A 204 -6.13 -22.10 -5.74
C LEU A 204 -5.48 -23.33 -6.41
N PRO A 205 -4.40 -23.13 -7.19
CA PRO A 205 -3.67 -24.23 -7.80
C PRO A 205 -3.01 -25.13 -6.75
N SER A 206 -2.81 -26.41 -7.06
CA SER A 206 -2.21 -27.38 -6.14
C SER A 206 -0.78 -27.01 -5.68
N SER A 207 -0.07 -26.19 -6.45
CA SER A 207 1.24 -25.65 -6.06
C SER A 207 1.14 -24.74 -4.84
N TYR A 208 0.04 -23.99 -4.68
CA TYR A 208 -0.18 -23.16 -3.49
C TYR A 208 -0.44 -24.02 -2.27
N LEU A 209 -1.24 -25.07 -2.40
CA LEU A 209 -1.46 -26.03 -1.30
C LEU A 209 -0.13 -26.68 -0.85
N THR A 210 0.71 -27.05 -1.81
CA THR A 210 2.04 -27.62 -1.52
C THR A 210 2.93 -26.62 -0.78
N ALA A 211 2.94 -25.36 -1.22
CA ALA A 211 3.68 -24.28 -0.56
C ALA A 211 3.16 -24.02 0.87
N CYS A 212 1.84 -23.98 1.08
CA CYS A 212 1.24 -23.82 2.40
C CYS A 212 1.61 -24.96 3.35
N ILE A 213 1.61 -26.21 2.86
CA ILE A 213 2.04 -27.36 3.67
C ILE A 213 3.52 -27.24 4.06
N ALA A 214 4.38 -26.81 3.13
CA ALA A 214 5.80 -26.60 3.40
C ALA A 214 6.03 -25.50 4.44
N GLU A 215 5.38 -24.35 4.27
CA GLU A 215 5.46 -23.20 5.18
C GLU A 215 4.93 -23.53 6.59
N ALA A 216 3.83 -24.30 6.67
CA ALA A 216 3.29 -24.76 7.94
C ALA A 216 4.27 -25.71 8.68
N LYS A 217 4.94 -26.62 7.95
CA LYS A 217 5.97 -27.50 8.53
C LYS A 217 7.15 -26.70 9.05
N GLU A 218 7.65 -25.74 8.27
CA GLU A 218 8.75 -24.86 8.68
C GLU A 218 8.39 -24.08 9.95
N CYS A 219 7.16 -23.56 10.04
CA CYS A 219 6.68 -22.88 11.25
C CYS A 219 6.64 -23.81 12.48
N ILE A 220 6.26 -25.08 12.30
CA ILE A 220 6.27 -26.09 13.37
C ILE A 220 7.71 -26.32 13.84
N ASP A 221 8.64 -26.51 12.91
CA ASP A 221 10.05 -26.78 13.21
C ASP A 221 10.68 -25.61 14.00
N LEU A 222 10.45 -24.37 13.55
CA LEU A 222 10.89 -23.16 14.25
C LEU A 222 10.28 -23.05 15.65
N CYS A 223 9.01 -23.44 15.82
CA CYS A 223 8.36 -23.44 17.14
C CYS A 223 8.96 -24.48 18.09
N ILE A 224 9.34 -25.65 17.57
CA ILE A 224 10.02 -26.70 18.35
C ILE A 224 11.40 -26.20 18.78
N GLU A 225 12.18 -25.63 17.87
CA GLU A 225 13.52 -25.09 18.15
C GLU A 225 13.46 -23.98 19.21
N LYS A 226 12.54 -23.02 19.05
CA LYS A 226 12.32 -21.94 20.02
C LYS A 226 12.00 -22.46 21.42
N ARG A 227 11.10 -23.45 21.53
CA ARG A 227 10.76 -24.09 22.82
C ARG A 227 11.94 -24.83 23.43
N ALA A 228 12.79 -25.45 22.62
CA ALA A 228 14.00 -26.11 23.11
C ALA A 228 15.01 -25.11 23.67
N LEU A 229 15.19 -23.97 23.00
CA LEU A 229 16.01 -22.84 23.47
C LEU A 229 15.48 -22.25 24.78
N GLU A 230 14.18 -21.96 24.87
CA GLU A 230 13.55 -21.43 26.09
C GLU A 230 13.75 -22.37 27.29
N ARG A 231 13.57 -23.68 27.11
CA ARG A 231 13.84 -24.70 28.15
C ARG A 231 15.32 -24.80 28.52
N ALA A 232 16.23 -24.53 27.60
CA ALA A 232 17.67 -24.53 27.87
C ALA A 232 18.13 -23.26 28.61
N THR A 233 17.48 -22.12 28.39
CA THR A 233 17.73 -20.89 29.15
C THR A 233 17.15 -20.92 30.55
N ASP A 234 16.02 -21.61 30.76
CA ASP A 234 15.39 -21.76 32.08
C ASP A 234 16.26 -22.61 33.04
N LYS A 235 17.01 -23.58 32.49
CA LYS A 235 18.00 -24.39 33.24
C LYS A 235 19.27 -23.64 33.63
N ARG A 236 19.46 -22.38 33.21
CA ARG A 236 20.60 -21.53 33.62
C ARG A 236 20.29 -20.65 34.83
N HIS A 237 19.06 -20.67 35.34
CA HIS A 237 18.76 -20.11 36.66
C HIS A 237 19.16 -21.12 37.74
N ASP A 238 20.42 -21.01 38.17
CA ASP A 238 20.94 -21.70 39.34
C ASP A 238 20.15 -21.27 40.60
N PRO A 239 19.59 -22.21 41.40
CA PRO A 239 18.84 -21.90 42.62
C PRO A 239 19.62 -21.04 43.63
N GLU A 240 20.96 -21.04 43.59
CA GLU A 240 21.78 -20.21 44.48
C GLU A 240 21.80 -18.72 44.10
N THR A 241 21.51 -18.36 42.84
CA THR A 241 21.47 -16.95 42.44
C THR A 241 20.21 -16.23 42.99
N TYR A 242 19.11 -16.97 43.20
CA TYR A 242 17.87 -16.43 43.78
C TYR A 242 17.92 -16.29 45.32
N SER A 243 18.71 -17.13 45.99
CA SER A 243 18.91 -17.04 47.45
C SER A 243 19.85 -15.87 47.82
N ILE A 244 20.82 -15.51 46.98
CA ILE A 244 21.65 -14.32 47.18
C ILE A 244 20.83 -13.03 47.02
N LEU A 245 19.93 -12.93 46.03
CA LEU A 245 19.08 -11.73 45.86
C LEU A 245 18.05 -11.53 47.00
N ARG A 246 17.54 -12.62 47.62
CA ARG A 246 16.70 -12.52 48.82
C ARG A 246 17.49 -12.26 50.10
N GLY A 247 18.75 -12.68 50.20
CA GLY A 247 19.62 -12.39 51.34
C GLY A 247 20.00 -10.91 51.43
N VAL A 248 20.22 -10.24 50.30
CA VAL A 248 20.63 -8.82 50.26
C VAL A 248 19.46 -7.86 50.51
N THR A 249 18.21 -8.30 50.29
CA THR A 249 17.01 -7.49 50.57
C THR A 249 16.53 -7.58 52.02
N CYS A 250 16.93 -8.60 52.78
CA CYS A 250 16.59 -8.74 54.20
C CYS A 250 17.65 -8.21 55.18
N TYR A 251 18.84 -7.79 54.72
CA TYR A 251 19.90 -7.27 55.62
C TYR A 251 19.95 -5.74 55.75
N ASN A 252 19.05 -5.00 55.09
CA ASN A 252 18.94 -3.53 55.14
C ASN A 252 17.61 -3.04 55.77
N GLN A 253 17.05 -3.82 56.70
CA GLN A 253 15.99 -3.36 57.61
C GLN A 253 16.34 -3.76 59.04
N ASN A 254 17.30 -3.05 59.62
CA ASN A 254 17.41 -2.79 61.05
C ASN A 254 18.02 -1.40 61.24
#